data_AF-A0A916WHU6-F1
#
_entry.id   AF-A0A916WHU6-F1
#
_cell.length_a   1.000
_cell.length_b   1.000
_cell.length_c   1.000
_cell.angle_alpha   90.00
_cell.angle_beta   90.00
_cell.angle_gamma   90.00
#
_symmetry.space_group_name_H-M   'P 1'
#
loop_
_entity.id
_entity.type
_entity.pdbx_description
1 polymer ?
#
loop_
_entity_poly.entity_id
_entity_poly.type
_entity_poly.pdbx_seq_one_letter_code
_entity_poly.pdbx_strand_id
1 'polypeptide(L)'
;MGSAALTPAVLVLLAGLTLWSLGQSGAAGNKDLPTIVVLTLIAVAAGCAALAWVRPQRVGLSPPQVMLSLGFGGMLLGLLYDVGQVGPARLDSLCTQATSLGFVDSLRLHLEFLPGMHAGMLAGGLLAIPSLRLLRPHCGRYLCSLFAQNLLCSGWMLVGMTAGALWFSRWPLSAGNSTLPGMLGGMFVGMTWGMVISVALYRGFFTLRNRA
;
A
#
# COMPACT_ATOMS: atom_id res chain seq x y z
N MET A 1 17.06 19.45 0.39
CA MET A 1 15.73 19.37 1.05
C MET A 1 14.59 18.96 0.10
N GLY A 2 14.86 18.55 -1.16
CA GLY A 2 13.79 18.32 -2.16
C GLY A 2 13.16 16.92 -2.22
N SER A 3 13.95 15.82 -2.17
CA SER A 3 13.43 14.49 -2.56
C SER A 3 12.62 13.74 -1.49
N ALA A 4 12.81 14.07 -0.22
CA ALA A 4 12.17 13.34 0.90
C ALA A 4 10.70 13.74 1.15
N ALA A 5 10.29 14.93 0.71
CA ALA A 5 8.91 15.42 0.78
C ALA A 5 8.15 15.23 -0.54
N LEU A 6 8.87 15.25 -1.68
CA LEU A 6 8.29 15.02 -3.01
C LEU A 6 7.70 13.61 -3.15
N THR A 7 8.37 12.59 -2.62
CA THR A 7 7.93 11.19 -2.71
C THR A 7 6.58 10.93 -2.01
N PRO A 8 6.35 11.31 -0.74
CA PRO A 8 5.05 11.12 -0.11
C PRO A 8 3.96 12.00 -0.74
N ALA A 9 4.28 13.22 -1.18
CA ALA A 9 3.32 14.09 -1.84
C ALA A 9 2.82 13.49 -3.17
N VAL A 10 3.73 12.93 -3.99
CA VAL A 10 3.38 12.24 -5.24
C VAL A 10 2.53 11.00 -4.96
N LEU A 11 2.84 10.23 -3.92
CA LEU A 11 2.06 9.04 -3.56
C LEU A 11 0.64 9.39 -3.12
N VAL A 12 0.49 10.40 -2.27
CA VAL A 12 -0.82 10.92 -1.84
C VAL A 12 -1.60 11.41 -3.05
N LEU A 13 -0.97 12.14 -3.95
CA LEU A 13 -1.62 12.65 -5.16
C LEU A 13 -2.05 11.52 -6.11
N LEU A 14 -1.22 10.50 -6.31
CA LEU A 14 -1.56 9.32 -7.11
C LEU A 14 -2.68 8.49 -6.47
N ALA A 15 -2.67 8.33 -5.14
CA ALA A 15 -3.78 7.69 -4.41
C ALA A 15 -5.09 8.47 -4.63
N GLY A 16 -5.04 9.80 -4.54
CA GLY A 16 -6.21 10.67 -4.75
C GLY A 16 -6.75 10.57 -6.17
N LEU A 17 -5.87 10.66 -7.17
CA LEU A 17 -6.24 10.55 -8.58
C LEU A 17 -6.84 9.19 -8.91
N THR A 18 -6.28 8.10 -8.39
CA THR A 18 -6.80 6.74 -8.62
C THR A 18 -8.14 6.51 -7.95
N LEU A 19 -8.33 6.96 -6.71
CA LEU A 19 -9.63 6.91 -6.04
C LEU A 19 -10.68 7.76 -6.75
N TRP A 20 -10.28 8.92 -7.26
CA TRP A 20 -11.17 9.81 -7.98
C TRP A 20 -11.56 9.24 -9.35
N SER A 21 -10.61 8.71 -10.13
CA SER A 21 -10.89 8.16 -11.46
C SER A 21 -11.73 6.87 -11.42
N LEU A 22 -11.38 5.95 -10.51
CA LEU A 22 -12.09 4.69 -10.34
C LEU A 22 -13.41 4.88 -9.58
N GLY A 23 -13.50 5.88 -8.70
CA GLY A 23 -14.72 6.20 -7.98
C GLY A 23 -15.80 6.87 -8.82
N GLN A 24 -15.42 7.59 -9.89
CA GLN A 24 -16.38 8.14 -10.85
C GLN A 24 -17.00 7.08 -11.77
N SER A 25 -16.32 5.96 -11.97
CA SER A 25 -16.75 4.89 -12.88
C SER A 25 -17.67 3.85 -12.21
N GLY A 26 -17.88 3.95 -10.90
CA GLY A 26 -18.89 3.15 -10.18
C GLY A 26 -20.31 3.63 -10.46
N ALA A 27 -21.25 2.70 -10.62
CA ALA A 27 -22.63 2.93 -11.08
C ALA A 27 -23.51 3.81 -10.15
N ALA A 28 -22.99 4.30 -9.03
CA ALA A 28 -23.69 5.21 -8.14
C ALA A 28 -22.82 6.45 -7.91
N GLY A 29 -23.35 7.63 -8.26
CA GLY A 29 -22.80 8.92 -7.85
C GLY A 29 -22.77 8.99 -6.32
N ASN A 30 -21.66 8.55 -5.75
CA ASN A 30 -21.51 8.37 -4.32
C ASN A 30 -21.31 9.75 -3.69
N LYS A 31 -22.36 10.30 -3.05
CA LYS A 31 -22.29 11.60 -2.36
C LYS A 31 -21.16 11.66 -1.33
N ASP A 32 -20.72 10.48 -0.84
CA ASP A 32 -19.65 10.32 0.13
C ASP A 32 -18.26 10.12 -0.49
N LEU A 33 -18.14 10.06 -1.83
CA LEU A 33 -16.86 9.97 -2.54
C LEU A 33 -15.82 11.01 -2.07
N PRO A 34 -16.12 12.33 -2.03
CA PRO A 34 -15.14 13.32 -1.58
C PRO A 34 -14.70 13.06 -0.13
N THR A 35 -15.62 12.67 0.75
CA THR A 35 -15.33 12.38 2.15
C THR A 35 -14.40 11.17 2.29
N ILE A 36 -14.67 10.08 1.56
CA ILE A 36 -13.83 8.87 1.54
C ILE A 36 -12.43 9.19 0.99
N VAL A 37 -12.35 9.95 -0.09
CA VAL A 37 -11.07 10.37 -0.68
C VAL A 37 -10.27 11.18 0.33
N VAL A 38 -10.85 12.22 0.92
CA VAL A 38 -10.15 13.08 1.89
C VAL A 38 -9.68 12.31 3.11
N LEU A 39 -10.53 11.46 3.70
CA LEU A 39 -10.15 10.63 4.84
C LEU A 39 -9.00 9.67 4.49
N THR A 40 -9.05 9.06 3.31
CA THR A 40 -7.98 8.19 2.84
C THR A 40 -6.67 8.96 2.67
N LEU A 41 -6.70 10.13 2.03
CA LEU A 41 -5.52 10.94 1.82
C LEU A 41 -4.89 11.39 3.14
N ILE A 42 -5.71 11.77 4.12
CA ILE A 42 -5.25 12.11 5.48
C ILE A 42 -4.58 10.90 6.13
N ALA A 43 -5.20 9.72 6.07
CA ALA A 43 -4.67 8.51 6.69
C ALA A 43 -3.37 8.01 6.02
N VAL A 44 -3.27 8.10 4.70
CA VAL A 44 -2.06 7.80 3.91
C VAL A 44 -0.95 8.81 4.23
N ALA A 45 -1.26 10.11 4.27
CA ALA A 45 -0.30 11.15 4.61
C ALA A 45 0.21 10.99 6.06
N ALA A 46 -0.67 10.65 6.99
CA ALA A 46 -0.31 10.33 8.37
C ALA A 46 0.61 9.10 8.46
N GLY A 47 0.33 8.03 7.70
CA GLY A 47 1.20 6.86 7.61
C GLY A 47 2.60 7.20 7.06
N CYS A 48 2.66 8.03 6.01
CA CYS A 48 3.91 8.56 5.47
C CYS A 48 4.70 9.39 6.50
N ALA A 49 4.02 10.26 7.25
CA ALA A 49 4.62 11.04 8.33
C ALA A 49 5.13 10.15 9.47
N ALA A 50 4.35 9.14 9.86
CA ALA A 50 4.74 8.14 10.87
C ALA A 50 5.99 7.35 10.44
N LEU A 51 6.07 6.93 9.17
CA LEU A 51 7.28 6.30 8.61
C LEU A 51 8.50 7.21 8.68
N ALA A 52 8.32 8.51 8.41
CA ALA A 52 9.39 9.49 8.53
C ALA A 52 9.83 9.71 9.99
N TRP A 53 8.93 9.58 10.96
CA TRP A 53 9.27 9.63 12.40
C TRP A 53 9.94 8.35 12.90
N VAL A 54 9.49 7.18 12.45
CA VAL A 54 10.04 5.89 12.87
C VAL A 54 11.44 5.65 12.29
N ARG A 55 11.95 6.48 11.37
CA ARG A 55 13.34 6.39 10.89
C ARG A 55 14.00 7.78 10.91
N PRO A 56 15.06 8.01 11.70
CA PRO A 56 15.82 9.25 11.61
C PRO A 56 16.45 9.37 10.21
N GLN A 57 16.11 10.44 9.50
CA GLN A 57 16.66 10.74 8.18
C GLN A 57 18.17 11.00 8.30
N ARG A 58 18.98 10.04 7.87
CA ARG A 58 20.34 10.37 7.41
C ARG A 58 20.22 10.89 5.99
N VAL A 59 20.75 12.08 5.74
CA VAL A 59 20.68 12.84 4.48
C VAL A 59 20.76 11.91 3.25
N GLY A 60 19.65 11.77 2.52
CA GLY A 60 19.49 10.86 1.39
C GLY A 60 18.07 10.24 1.30
N LEU A 61 17.74 9.58 0.19
CA LEU A 61 16.51 8.78 0.08
C LEU A 61 16.61 7.59 1.04
N SER A 62 15.66 7.49 1.98
CA SER A 62 15.63 6.35 2.90
C SER A 62 15.13 5.09 2.18
N PRO A 63 15.77 3.91 2.35
CA PRO A 63 15.34 2.66 1.73
C PRO A 63 13.85 2.31 1.86
N PRO A 64 13.16 2.62 2.99
CA PRO A 64 11.73 2.36 3.13
C PRO A 64 10.87 3.23 2.20
N GLN A 65 11.23 4.49 1.97
CA GLN A 65 10.43 5.37 1.09
C GLN A 65 10.56 4.94 -0.37
N VAL A 66 11.75 4.53 -0.80
CA VAL A 66 11.97 4.00 -2.15
C VAL A 66 11.21 2.68 -2.33
N MET A 67 11.27 1.80 -1.33
CA MET A 67 10.55 0.53 -1.35
C MET A 67 9.03 0.75 -1.34
N LEU A 68 8.52 1.67 -0.51
CA LEU A 68 7.10 2.02 -0.47
C LEU A 68 6.67 2.63 -1.80
N SER A 69 7.46 3.54 -2.39
CA SER A 69 7.12 4.16 -3.67
C SER A 69 7.15 3.18 -4.83
N LEU A 70 8.12 2.26 -4.86
CA LEU A 70 8.22 1.24 -5.91
C LEU A 70 7.15 0.15 -5.73
N GLY A 71 6.88 -0.27 -4.50
CA GLY A 71 5.82 -1.22 -4.19
C GLY A 71 4.43 -0.65 -4.48
N PHE A 72 4.17 0.59 -4.07
CA PHE A 72 2.92 1.31 -4.36
C PHE A 72 2.78 1.61 -5.86
N GLY A 73 3.85 2.08 -6.51
CA GLY A 73 3.86 2.31 -7.96
C GLY A 73 3.63 1.03 -8.75
N GLY A 74 4.28 -0.06 -8.35
CA GLY A 74 4.07 -1.39 -8.93
C GLY A 74 2.64 -1.89 -8.71
N MET A 75 2.08 -1.67 -7.52
CA MET A 75 0.68 -1.98 -7.25
C MET A 75 -0.26 -1.19 -8.17
N LEU A 76 -0.03 0.12 -8.33
CA LEU A 76 -0.86 0.96 -9.20
C LEU A 76 -0.77 0.55 -10.68
N LEU A 77 0.44 0.25 -11.17
CA LEU A 77 0.62 -0.24 -12.54
C LEU A 77 -0.05 -1.60 -12.74
N GLY A 78 0.06 -2.48 -11.75
CA GLY A 78 -0.62 -3.77 -11.76
C GLY A 78 -2.14 -3.64 -11.72
N LEU A 79 -2.67 -2.72 -10.90
CA LEU A 79 -4.09 -2.40 -10.87
C LEU A 79 -4.57 -1.81 -12.20
N LEU A 80 -3.79 -0.92 -12.81
CA LEU A 80 -4.09 -0.37 -14.12
C LEU A 80 -4.11 -1.46 -15.20
N TYR A 81 -3.20 -2.41 -15.12
CA TYR A 81 -3.18 -3.58 -16.01
C TYR A 81 -4.42 -4.46 -15.81
N ASP A 82 -4.77 -4.79 -14.57
CA ASP A 82 -5.95 -5.61 -14.25
C ASP A 82 -7.25 -4.91 -14.72
N VAL A 83 -7.38 -3.61 -14.48
CA VAL A 83 -8.52 -2.79 -14.97
C VAL A 83 -8.54 -2.72 -16.48
N GLY A 84 -7.38 -2.56 -17.14
CA GLY A 84 -7.27 -2.48 -18.59
C GLY A 84 -7.67 -3.78 -19.29
N GLN A 85 -7.37 -4.93 -18.68
CA GLN A 85 -7.68 -6.24 -19.25
C GLN A 85 -9.12 -6.70 -18.98
N VAL A 86 -9.64 -6.40 -17.79
CA VAL A 86 -10.87 -7.03 -17.28
C VAL A 86 -12.02 -6.02 -17.09
N GLY A 87 -11.71 -4.73 -17.06
CA GLY A 87 -12.67 -3.64 -16.94
C GLY A 87 -13.08 -3.31 -15.50
N PRO A 88 -13.58 -2.08 -15.23
CA PRO A 88 -13.91 -1.61 -13.88
C PRO A 88 -15.11 -2.32 -13.24
N ALA A 89 -16.03 -2.87 -14.04
CA ALA A 89 -17.21 -3.59 -13.55
C ALA A 89 -16.86 -4.83 -12.71
N ARG A 90 -15.71 -5.45 -12.99
CA ARG A 90 -15.22 -6.60 -12.22
C ARG A 90 -14.70 -6.20 -10.85
N LEU A 91 -14.14 -5.01 -10.69
CA LEU A 91 -13.77 -4.50 -9.37
C LEU A 91 -14.99 -4.28 -8.48
N ASP A 92 -16.10 -3.81 -9.05
CA ASP A 92 -17.35 -3.62 -8.31
C ASP A 92 -17.95 -4.97 -7.86
N SER A 93 -17.87 -6.00 -8.71
CA SER A 93 -18.23 -7.38 -8.34
C SER A 93 -17.35 -7.96 -7.23
N LEU A 94 -16.08 -7.56 -7.17
CA LEU A 94 -15.17 -7.97 -6.09
C LEU A 94 -15.50 -7.28 -4.78
N CYS A 95 -15.79 -5.98 -4.82
CA CYS A 95 -16.20 -5.23 -3.63
C CYS A 95 -17.46 -5.84 -2.99
N THR A 96 -18.45 -6.16 -3.80
CA THR A 96 -19.72 -6.74 -3.30
C THR A 96 -19.55 -8.15 -2.73
N GLN A 97 -18.65 -8.97 -3.28
CA GLN A 97 -18.36 -10.31 -2.75
C GLN A 97 -17.48 -10.26 -1.50
N ALA A 98 -16.47 -9.40 -1.46
CA ALA A 98 -15.46 -9.34 -0.40
C ALA A 98 -16.05 -8.97 0.97
N THR A 99 -17.14 -8.22 1.03
CA THR A 99 -17.72 -7.77 2.32
C THR A 99 -18.29 -8.90 3.17
N SER A 100 -18.75 -9.96 2.52
CA SER A 100 -19.27 -11.17 3.19
C SER A 100 -18.17 -12.13 3.66
N LEU A 101 -16.93 -11.94 3.21
CA LEU A 101 -15.85 -12.92 3.38
C LEU A 101 -14.96 -12.62 4.61
N GLY A 102 -14.35 -13.68 5.14
CA GLY A 102 -13.30 -13.59 6.15
C GLY A 102 -11.97 -13.09 5.59
N PHE A 103 -10.97 -12.87 6.44
CA PHE A 103 -9.67 -12.34 6.03
C PHE A 103 -8.96 -13.21 4.98
N VAL A 104 -8.86 -14.51 5.23
CA VAL A 104 -8.15 -15.45 4.35
C VAL A 104 -8.88 -15.63 3.02
N ASP A 105 -10.21 -15.73 3.06
CA ASP A 105 -11.03 -15.90 1.86
C ASP A 105 -11.01 -14.63 1.00
N SER A 106 -11.10 -13.45 1.63
CA SER A 106 -10.96 -12.17 0.93
C SER A 106 -9.57 -12.01 0.31
N LEU A 107 -8.50 -12.42 1.00
CA LEU A 107 -7.15 -12.39 0.44
C LEU A 107 -7.04 -13.32 -0.77
N ARG A 108 -7.56 -14.55 -0.68
CA ARG A 108 -7.54 -15.51 -1.79
C ARG A 108 -8.31 -14.98 -3.01
N LEU A 109 -9.49 -14.41 -2.77
CA LEU A 109 -10.29 -13.77 -3.82
C LEU A 109 -9.51 -12.63 -4.50
N HIS A 110 -8.86 -11.76 -3.73
CA HIS A 110 -8.06 -10.65 -4.30
C HIS A 110 -6.84 -11.14 -5.07
N LEU A 111 -6.16 -12.19 -4.61
CA LEU A 111 -5.02 -12.76 -5.32
C LEU A 111 -5.43 -13.38 -6.67
N GLU A 112 -6.61 -14.01 -6.73
CA GLU A 112 -7.12 -14.65 -7.93
C GLU A 112 -7.66 -13.63 -8.95
N PHE A 113 -8.29 -12.55 -8.46
CA PHE A 113 -8.92 -11.55 -9.32
C PHE A 113 -8.05 -10.34 -9.66
N LEU A 114 -7.05 -10.00 -8.83
CA LEU A 114 -6.12 -8.89 -9.05
C LEU A 114 -4.67 -9.36 -9.07
N PRO A 115 -4.32 -10.35 -9.92
CA PRO A 115 -2.98 -10.92 -9.94
C PRO A 115 -1.95 -9.89 -10.40
N GLY A 116 -2.29 -8.99 -11.33
CA GLY A 116 -1.40 -7.95 -11.82
C GLY A 116 -1.03 -6.97 -10.72
N MET A 117 -2.00 -6.51 -9.93
CA MET A 117 -1.78 -5.62 -8.78
C MET A 117 -0.80 -6.23 -7.76
N HIS A 118 -1.00 -7.49 -7.38
CA HIS A 118 -0.14 -8.16 -6.41
C HIS A 118 1.25 -8.48 -6.98
N ALA A 119 1.31 -8.95 -8.24
CA ALA A 119 2.57 -9.19 -8.94
C ALA A 119 3.37 -7.89 -9.11
N GLY A 120 2.69 -6.80 -9.47
CA GLY A 120 3.28 -5.47 -9.60
C GLY A 120 3.83 -4.96 -8.27
N MET A 121 3.10 -5.12 -7.17
CA MET A 121 3.61 -4.78 -5.83
C MET A 121 4.86 -5.59 -5.47
N LEU A 122 4.85 -6.90 -5.68
CA LEU A 122 5.99 -7.78 -5.39
C LEU A 122 7.19 -7.45 -6.28
N ALA A 123 6.97 -7.26 -7.58
CA ALA A 123 8.00 -6.85 -8.53
C ALA A 123 8.59 -5.48 -8.15
N GLY A 124 7.74 -4.51 -7.79
CA GLY A 124 8.17 -3.20 -7.31
C GLY A 124 9.01 -3.28 -6.02
N GLY A 125 8.59 -4.12 -5.07
CA GLY A 125 9.37 -4.40 -3.86
C GLY A 125 10.72 -5.06 -4.16
N LEU A 126 10.79 -5.99 -5.10
CA LEU A 126 12.03 -6.64 -5.50
C LEU A 126 12.95 -5.70 -6.29
N LEU A 127 12.40 -4.82 -7.12
CA LEU A 127 13.15 -3.79 -7.85
C LEU A 127 13.76 -2.73 -6.93
N ALA A 128 13.29 -2.62 -5.68
CA ALA A 128 13.97 -1.82 -4.67
C ALA A 128 15.36 -2.37 -4.31
N ILE A 129 15.62 -3.66 -4.50
CA ILE A 129 16.93 -4.28 -4.21
C ILE A 129 18.05 -3.77 -5.13
N PRO A 130 17.92 -3.83 -6.48
CA PRO A 130 18.95 -3.31 -7.38
C PRO A 130 19.08 -1.78 -7.29
N SER A 131 17.99 -1.04 -7.06
CA SER A 131 18.07 0.41 -6.89
C SER A 131 18.91 0.80 -5.66
N LEU A 132 18.79 0.04 -4.57
CA LEU A 132 19.64 0.18 -3.39
C LEU A 132 21.10 -0.26 -3.62
N ARG A 133 21.36 -1.23 -4.50
CA ARG A 133 22.74 -1.60 -4.89
C ARG A 133 23.41 -0.48 -5.69
N LEU A 134 22.68 0.17 -6.60
CA LEU A 134 23.19 1.31 -7.38
C LEU A 134 23.59 2.47 -6.47
N LEU A 135 22.84 2.67 -5.37
CA LEU A 135 23.10 3.70 -4.37
C LEU A 135 24.20 3.34 -3.36
N ARG A 136 24.53 2.05 -3.17
CA ARG A 136 25.58 1.56 -2.25
C ARG A 136 26.34 0.34 -2.81
N PRO A 137 27.32 0.56 -3.70
CA PRO A 137 28.01 -0.53 -4.43
C PRO A 137 28.94 -1.42 -3.57
N HIS A 138 29.25 -1.08 -2.31
CA HIS A 138 30.27 -1.78 -1.50
C HIS A 138 29.73 -2.69 -0.37
N CYS A 139 28.44 -3.05 -0.36
CA CYS A 139 27.83 -3.80 0.76
C CYS A 139 27.22 -5.16 0.37
N GLY A 140 27.99 -6.03 -0.31
CA GLY A 140 27.53 -7.35 -0.77
C GLY A 140 27.08 -8.32 0.34
N ARG A 141 27.67 -8.26 1.54
CA ARG A 141 27.28 -9.12 2.68
C ARG A 141 25.90 -8.82 3.27
N TYR A 142 25.35 -7.63 3.01
CA TYR A 142 24.03 -7.22 3.52
C TYR A 142 22.84 -7.75 2.69
N LEU A 143 23.11 -8.47 1.59
CA LEU A 143 22.09 -8.89 0.61
C LEU A 143 21.03 -9.83 1.18
N CYS A 144 21.41 -10.85 1.95
CA CYS A 144 20.43 -11.74 2.58
C CYS A 144 19.54 -10.99 3.57
N SER A 145 20.09 -10.06 4.36
CA SER A 145 19.29 -9.27 5.29
C SER A 145 18.36 -8.28 4.56
N LEU A 146 18.82 -7.69 3.46
CA LEU A 146 18.02 -6.79 2.63
C LEU A 146 16.91 -7.54 1.92
N PHE A 147 17.17 -8.74 1.41
CA PHE A 147 16.17 -9.59 0.78
C PHE A 147 15.10 -10.02 1.79
N ALA A 148 15.51 -10.54 2.95
CA ALA A 148 14.58 -10.93 4.01
C ALA A 148 13.75 -9.73 4.52
N GLN A 149 14.36 -8.55 4.65
CA GLN A 149 13.65 -7.32 5.02
C GLN A 149 12.64 -6.89 3.95
N ASN A 150 12.98 -7.01 2.67
CA ASN A 150 12.04 -6.73 1.58
C ASN A 150 10.87 -7.71 1.60
N LEU A 151 11.12 -9.02 1.79
CA LEU A 151 10.04 -10.00 1.89
C LEU A 151 9.13 -9.74 3.09
N LEU A 152 9.69 -9.40 4.26
CA LEU A 152 8.91 -9.07 5.45
C LEU A 152 8.10 -7.78 5.26
N CYS A 153 8.67 -6.74 4.66
CA CYS A 153 7.94 -5.51 4.35
C CYS A 153 6.84 -5.75 3.31
N SER A 154 7.12 -6.47 2.22
CA SER A 154 6.11 -6.82 1.20
C SER A 154 5.00 -7.69 1.79
N GLY A 155 5.34 -8.62 2.70
CA GLY A 155 4.36 -9.40 3.45
C GLY A 155 3.47 -8.52 4.32
N TRP A 156 4.04 -7.59 5.07
CA TRP A 156 3.27 -6.64 5.88
C TRP A 156 2.43 -5.67 5.04
N MET A 157 2.89 -5.29 3.84
CA MET A 157 2.08 -4.51 2.90
C MET A 157 0.88 -5.33 2.42
N LEU A 158 1.05 -6.62 2.12
CA LEU A 158 -0.03 -7.51 1.69
C LEU A 158 -1.07 -7.74 2.80
N VAL A 159 -0.60 -8.00 4.03
CA VAL A 159 -1.47 -8.12 5.21
C VAL A 159 -2.18 -6.79 5.49
N GLY A 160 -1.46 -5.67 5.38
CA GLY A 160 -2.01 -4.34 5.57
C GLY A 160 -3.10 -4.01 4.57
N MET A 161 -2.86 -4.21 3.27
CA MET A 161 -3.85 -3.98 2.21
C MET A 161 -5.12 -4.78 2.43
N THR A 162 -5.00 -6.06 2.76
CA THR A 162 -6.16 -6.93 2.97
C THR A 162 -6.94 -6.57 4.23
N ALA A 163 -6.24 -6.29 5.33
CA ALA A 163 -6.88 -5.82 6.55
C ALA A 163 -7.57 -4.46 6.33
N GLY A 164 -6.92 -3.54 5.63
CA GLY A 164 -7.44 -2.23 5.31
C GLY A 164 -8.67 -2.29 4.39
N ALA A 165 -8.64 -3.13 3.35
CA ALA A 165 -9.79 -3.36 2.47
C ALA A 165 -11.01 -3.86 3.25
N LEU A 166 -10.83 -4.81 4.17
CA LEU A 166 -11.91 -5.35 4.99
C LEU A 166 -12.42 -4.35 6.02
N TRP A 167 -11.52 -3.58 6.62
CA TRP A 167 -11.88 -2.61 7.64
C TRP A 167 -12.64 -1.41 7.05
N PHE A 168 -12.16 -0.85 5.94
CA PHE A 168 -12.82 0.29 5.29
C PHE A 168 -14.09 -0.09 4.54
N SER A 169 -14.17 -1.29 3.95
CA SER A 169 -15.42 -1.78 3.34
C SER A 169 -16.54 -1.99 4.35
N ARG A 170 -16.21 -2.18 5.64
CA ARG A 170 -17.16 -2.34 6.74
C ARG A 170 -17.40 -1.05 7.55
N TRP A 171 -16.73 0.05 7.20
CA TRP A 171 -16.82 1.27 8.00
C TRP A 171 -18.22 1.89 7.89
N PRO A 172 -18.83 2.38 8.99
CA PRO A 172 -20.19 2.92 9.02
C PRO A 172 -20.44 4.20 8.18
N LEU A 173 -19.40 4.78 7.56
CA LEU A 173 -19.54 5.85 6.56
C LEU A 173 -19.90 5.28 5.17
N SER A 174 -19.83 3.96 4.98
CA SER A 174 -20.40 3.18 3.87
C SER A 174 -21.70 2.47 4.29
N ALA A 175 -22.45 3.01 5.27
CA ALA A 175 -23.68 2.40 5.77
C ALA A 175 -24.73 2.25 4.66
N GLY A 176 -24.76 1.05 4.07
CA GLY A 176 -25.72 0.61 3.06
C GLY A 176 -25.06 -0.10 1.88
N ASN A 177 -23.94 0.44 1.37
CA ASN A 177 -23.30 -0.05 0.15
C ASN A 177 -21.78 -0.13 0.32
N SER A 178 -21.23 -1.30 0.04
CA SER A 178 -19.78 -1.53 -0.06
C SER A 178 -19.25 -0.77 -1.27
N THR A 179 -18.54 0.34 -1.05
CA THR A 179 -18.12 1.19 -2.17
C THR A 179 -16.68 0.91 -2.60
N LEU A 180 -16.47 0.82 -3.92
CA LEU A 180 -15.16 0.64 -4.53
C LEU A 180 -14.09 1.63 -4.03
N PRO A 181 -14.36 2.94 -3.91
CA PRO A 181 -13.41 3.89 -3.34
C PRO A 181 -13.07 3.61 -1.87
N GLY A 182 -14.03 3.10 -1.09
CA GLY A 182 -13.79 2.72 0.30
C GLY A 182 -12.82 1.53 0.40
N MET A 183 -13.04 0.49 -0.42
CA MET A 183 -12.15 -0.68 -0.47
C MET A 183 -10.74 -0.29 -0.95
N LEU A 184 -10.63 0.40 -2.09
CA LEU A 184 -9.36 0.88 -2.62
C LEU A 184 -8.65 1.81 -1.65
N GLY A 185 -9.41 2.69 -0.99
CA GLY A 185 -8.88 3.60 0.02
C GLY A 185 -8.31 2.84 1.22
N GLY A 186 -9.05 1.83 1.69
CA GLY A 186 -8.59 0.89 2.69
C GLY A 186 -7.31 0.17 2.31
N MET A 187 -7.16 -0.24 1.04
CA MET A 187 -5.93 -0.88 0.56
C MET A 187 -4.73 0.06 0.63
N PHE A 188 -4.89 1.32 0.19
CA PHE A 188 -3.82 2.33 0.26
C PHE A 188 -3.42 2.64 1.72
N VAL A 189 -4.39 2.85 2.59
CA VAL A 189 -4.15 3.08 4.02
C VAL A 189 -3.49 1.85 4.64
N GLY A 190 -4.02 0.67 4.37
CA GLY A 190 -3.51 -0.61 4.86
C GLY A 190 -2.06 -0.85 4.45
N MET A 191 -1.70 -0.59 3.20
CA MET A 191 -0.33 -0.70 2.71
C MET A 191 0.63 0.21 3.47
N THR A 192 0.28 1.50 3.61
CA THR A 192 1.17 2.47 4.27
C THR A 192 1.37 2.14 5.74
N TRP A 193 0.29 1.83 6.46
CA TRP A 193 0.36 1.47 7.88
C TRP A 193 0.95 0.09 8.14
N GLY A 194 0.74 -0.89 7.25
CA GLY A 194 1.44 -2.17 7.30
C GLY A 194 2.95 -1.99 7.27
N MET A 195 3.43 -1.05 6.45
CA MET A 195 4.85 -0.71 6.40
C MET A 195 5.34 0.02 7.66
N VAL A 196 4.54 0.93 8.23
CA VAL A 196 4.83 1.54 9.55
C VAL A 196 5.05 0.46 10.60
N ILE A 197 4.11 -0.49 10.69
CA ILE A 197 4.14 -1.60 11.65
C ILE A 197 5.38 -2.47 11.43
N SER A 198 5.67 -2.86 10.19
CA SER A 198 6.87 -3.65 9.85
C SER A 198 8.16 -2.99 10.36
N VAL A 199 8.33 -1.70 10.08
CA VAL A 199 9.54 -0.97 10.50
C VAL A 199 9.57 -0.80 12.03
N ALA A 200 8.43 -0.53 12.66
CA ALA A 200 8.32 -0.41 14.11
C ALA A 200 8.68 -1.72 14.82
N LEU A 201 8.15 -2.85 14.36
CA LEU A 201 8.46 -4.19 14.87
C LEU A 201 9.95 -4.53 14.70
N TYR A 202 10.50 -4.26 13.51
CA TYR A 202 11.91 -4.48 13.25
C TYR A 202 12.80 -3.66 14.21
N ARG A 203 12.49 -2.37 14.42
CA ARG A 203 13.22 -1.54 15.38
C ARG A 203 13.05 -2.04 16.81
N GLY A 204 11.83 -2.38 17.21
CA GLY A 204 11.51 -2.94 18.53
C GLY A 204 12.37 -4.17 18.84
N PHE A 205 12.41 -5.12 17.90
CA PHE A 205 13.22 -6.34 18.02
C PHE A 205 14.71 -6.04 18.27
N PHE A 206 15.32 -5.13 17.51
CA PHE A 206 16.72 -4.75 17.73
C PHE A 206 16.93 -3.99 19.04
N THR A 207 15.99 -3.13 19.46
CA THR A 207 16.10 -2.45 20.76
C THR A 207 16.01 -3.42 21.93
N LEU A 208 15.18 -4.47 21.83
CA LEU A 208 15.11 -5.55 22.80
C LEU A 208 16.39 -6.40 22.79
N ARG A 209 16.86 -6.82 21.61
CA ARG A 209 18.07 -7.64 21.48
C ARG A 209 19.34 -6.94 21.94
N ASN A 210 19.44 -5.62 21.76
CA ASN A 210 20.62 -4.86 22.21
C ASN A 210 20.58 -4.54 23.72
N ARG A 211 19.44 -4.77 24.39
CA ARG A 211 19.29 -4.62 25.84
C ARG A 211 19.51 -5.95 26.60
N ALA A 212 19.36 -7.09 25.91
CA ALA A 212 19.68 -8.42 26.41
C ALA A 212 21.17 -8.73 26.21
#